data_AF-A0A968NMT6-F1
#
_entry.id   AF-A0A968NMT6-F1
#
_cell.length_a   1.000
_cell.length_b   1.000
_cell.length_c   1.000
_cell.angle_alpha   90.00
_cell.angle_beta   90.00
_cell.angle_gamma   90.00
#
_symmetry.space_group_name_H-M   'P 1'
#
loop_
_entity.id
_entity.type
_entity.pdbx_description
1 polymer ?
#
loop_
_entity_poly.entity_id
_entity_poly.type
_entity_poly.pdbx_seq_one_letter_code
_entity_poly.pdbx_strand_id
1 'polypeptide(L)'
;METLESCLSIIKVGKTTTEVALQLFDALDPVNLDFMLGRWQGSELHTCHSMNGLLEVSNWYGKEFIDTENVHPLLFLDARGNIFKVSPNPTAMNWVLNLPILKNDYFKPLLMLTNSLLKTEKSQARLRMMEYRGQVSATMIYD
;
A
#
# COMPACT_ATOMS: atom_id res chain seq x y z
N MET A 1 14.87 -21.00 -0.14
CA MET A 1 14.01 -21.61 0.89
C MET A 1 14.05 -20.77 2.17
N GLU A 2 15.24 -20.40 2.67
CA GLU A 2 15.42 -19.55 3.88
C GLU A 2 14.83 -18.12 3.75
N THR A 3 14.97 -17.46 2.59
CA THR A 3 14.40 -16.12 2.34
C THR A 3 12.88 -16.12 2.39
N LEU A 4 12.24 -17.14 1.80
CA LEU A 4 10.78 -17.26 1.75
C LEU A 4 10.20 -17.50 3.15
N GLU A 5 10.79 -18.41 3.92
CA GLU A 5 10.39 -18.66 5.32
C GLU A 5 10.53 -17.38 6.17
N SER A 6 11.61 -16.62 5.95
CA SER A 6 11.83 -15.34 6.62
C SER A 6 10.77 -14.29 6.24
N CYS A 7 10.42 -14.20 4.95
CA CYS A 7 9.31 -13.35 4.48
C CYS A 7 7.99 -13.71 5.15
N LEU A 8 7.63 -14.99 5.13
CA LEU A 8 6.36 -15.48 5.68
C LEU A 8 6.28 -15.24 7.18
N SER A 9 7.39 -15.42 7.90
CA SER A 9 7.49 -15.12 9.33
C SER A 9 7.24 -13.63 9.62
N ILE A 10 7.92 -12.74 8.90
CA ILE A 10 7.77 -11.28 9.08
C ILE A 10 6.36 -10.82 8.71
N ILE A 11 5.79 -11.32 7.61
CA ILE A 11 4.41 -11.02 7.20
C ILE A 11 3.42 -11.47 8.28
N LYS A 12 3.61 -12.67 8.85
CA LYS A 12 2.75 -13.20 9.90
C LYS A 12 2.83 -12.39 11.20
N VAL A 13 4.03 -11.91 11.55
CA VAL A 13 4.24 -11.07 12.74
C VAL A 13 3.75 -9.64 12.52
N GLY A 14 3.78 -9.13 11.29
CA GLY A 14 3.34 -7.78 10.93
C GLY A 14 4.29 -6.66 11.38
N LYS A 15 5.48 -6.99 11.88
CA LYS A 15 6.42 -6.02 12.45
C LYS A 15 7.87 -6.45 12.24
N THR A 16 8.74 -5.49 11.91
CA THR A 16 10.19 -5.67 11.82
C THR A 16 10.89 -4.30 11.90
N THR A 17 12.22 -4.20 11.83
CA THR A 17 12.90 -2.90 11.67
C THR A 17 13.02 -2.53 10.19
N THR A 18 13.26 -1.25 9.89
CA THR A 18 13.46 -0.81 8.50
C THR A 18 14.69 -1.50 7.87
N GLU A 19 15.76 -1.69 8.64
CA GLU A 19 16.99 -2.33 8.18
C GLU A 19 16.74 -3.79 7.79
N VAL A 20 16.04 -4.55 8.62
CA VAL A 20 15.71 -5.96 8.33
C VAL A 20 14.74 -6.06 7.16
N ALA A 21 13.76 -5.17 7.06
CA ALA A 21 12.84 -5.13 5.92
C ALA A 21 13.58 -4.89 4.59
N LEU A 22 14.53 -3.95 4.58
CA LEU A 22 15.33 -3.65 3.39
C LEU A 22 16.28 -4.79 3.02
N GLN A 23 16.95 -5.42 4.01
CA GLN A 23 17.80 -6.59 3.75
C GLN A 23 17.02 -7.73 3.11
N LEU A 24 15.79 -7.97 3.59
CA LEU A 24 14.90 -8.97 3.02
C LEU A 24 14.47 -8.58 1.60
N PHE A 25 14.04 -7.34 1.39
CA PHE A 25 13.64 -6.82 0.08
C PHE A 25 14.77 -6.95 -0.95
N ASP A 26 16.00 -6.62 -0.58
CA ASP A 26 17.19 -6.72 -1.44
C ASP A 26 17.53 -8.16 -1.83
N ALA A 27 17.07 -9.15 -1.07
CA ALA A 27 17.28 -10.58 -1.33
C ALA A 27 16.20 -11.22 -2.22
N LEU A 28 15.16 -10.46 -2.61
CA LEU A 28 14.08 -10.95 -3.47
C LEU A 28 14.40 -10.78 -4.95
N ASP A 29 13.95 -11.74 -5.76
CA ASP A 29 14.04 -11.62 -7.22
C ASP A 29 13.08 -10.53 -7.74
N PRO A 30 13.47 -9.78 -8.78
CA PRO A 30 12.58 -8.84 -9.44
C PRO A 30 11.44 -9.58 -10.16
N VAL A 31 10.33 -8.87 -10.36
CA VAL A 31 9.15 -9.40 -11.05
C VAL A 31 8.85 -8.59 -12.31
N ASN A 32 8.18 -9.21 -13.28
CA ASN A 32 7.75 -8.56 -14.51
C ASN A 32 6.32 -7.99 -14.39
N LEU A 33 5.86 -7.32 -15.44
CA LEU A 33 4.53 -6.69 -15.47
C LEU A 33 3.41 -7.72 -15.36
N ASP A 34 3.55 -8.88 -16.03
CA ASP A 34 2.53 -9.93 -16.06
C ASP A 34 2.29 -10.54 -14.68
N PHE A 35 3.35 -10.69 -13.87
CA PHE A 35 3.24 -11.17 -12.49
C PHE A 35 2.32 -10.29 -11.64
N MET A 36 2.32 -8.98 -11.88
CA MET A 36 1.58 -8.02 -11.04
C MET A 36 0.07 -8.09 -11.27
N LEU A 37 -0.38 -8.64 -12.40
CA LEU A 37 -1.79 -8.60 -12.81
C LEU A 37 -2.68 -9.33 -11.81
N GLY A 38 -3.84 -8.75 -11.54
CA GLY A 38 -4.83 -9.26 -10.61
C GLY A 38 -5.02 -8.36 -9.38
N ARG A 39 -5.73 -8.92 -8.40
CA ARG A 39 -6.13 -8.22 -7.19
C ARG A 39 -5.37 -8.79 -6.00
N TRP A 40 -4.69 -7.90 -5.28
CA TRP A 40 -3.81 -8.25 -4.18
C TRP A 40 -4.32 -7.65 -2.89
N GLN A 41 -4.49 -8.51 -1.88
CA GLN A 41 -4.73 -8.07 -0.53
C GLN A 41 -3.40 -7.63 0.09
N GLY A 42 -3.36 -6.42 0.62
CA GLY A 42 -2.18 -5.85 1.26
C GLY A 42 -2.20 -6.01 2.77
N SER A 43 -1.02 -5.97 3.36
CA SER A 43 -0.84 -5.81 4.80
C SER A 43 0.27 -4.80 5.05
N GLU A 44 0.19 -4.11 6.18
CA GLU A 44 1.25 -3.21 6.61
C GLU A 44 2.32 -3.98 7.39
N LEU A 45 3.59 -3.59 7.22
CA LEU A 45 4.67 -4.04 8.09
C LEU A 45 5.08 -2.85 8.96
N HIS A 46 4.92 -2.97 10.27
CA HIS A 46 5.27 -1.88 11.18
C HIS A 46 6.80 -1.80 11.30
N THR A 47 7.40 -0.79 10.66
CA THR A 47 8.86 -0.61 10.59
C THR A 47 9.41 0.52 11.46
N CYS A 48 8.65 0.89 12.52
CA CYS A 48 8.85 2.11 13.33
C CYS A 48 8.76 3.44 12.52
N HIS A 49 8.16 3.40 11.32
CA HIS A 49 7.95 4.58 10.48
C HIS A 49 6.80 5.45 11.00
N SER A 50 6.86 6.77 10.77
CA SER A 50 5.87 7.74 11.28
C SER A 50 4.47 7.55 10.71
N MET A 51 4.37 6.93 9.52
CA MET A 51 3.09 6.60 8.88
C MET A 51 2.51 5.24 9.32
N ASN A 52 3.15 4.54 10.26
CA ASN A 52 2.67 3.24 10.71
C ASN A 52 1.21 3.30 11.20
N GLY A 53 0.42 2.33 10.76
CA GLY A 53 -0.97 2.12 11.15
C GLY A 53 -1.96 3.04 10.43
N LEU A 54 -1.52 3.91 9.51
CA LEU A 54 -2.42 4.81 8.79
C LEU A 54 -3.31 4.05 7.79
N LEU A 55 -2.82 2.97 7.19
CA LEU A 55 -3.62 2.15 6.27
C LEU A 55 -4.50 1.15 7.02
N GLU A 56 -4.01 0.57 8.10
CA GLU A 56 -4.78 -0.35 8.95
C GLU A 56 -6.06 0.28 9.51
N VAL A 57 -6.00 1.53 9.97
CA VAL A 57 -7.17 2.23 10.54
C VAL A 57 -8.22 2.64 9.50
N SER A 58 -7.93 2.48 8.21
CA SER A 58 -8.76 2.95 7.10
C SER A 58 -9.53 1.85 6.38
N ASN A 59 -9.52 0.60 6.87
CA ASN A 59 -10.07 -0.58 6.19
C ASN A 59 -9.48 -0.76 4.78
N TRP A 60 -8.21 -0.44 4.60
CA TRP A 60 -7.51 -0.69 3.35
C TRP A 60 -7.47 -2.19 3.06
N TYR A 61 -7.93 -2.56 1.88
CA TYR A 61 -7.90 -3.94 1.40
C TYR A 61 -6.59 -4.24 0.66
N GLY A 62 -6.18 -3.34 -0.25
CA GLY A 62 -5.07 -3.63 -1.15
C GLY A 62 -5.11 -2.86 -2.47
N LYS A 63 -4.77 -3.57 -3.55
CA LYS A 63 -4.56 -3.01 -4.89
C LYS A 63 -5.13 -3.93 -5.97
N GLU A 64 -5.46 -3.37 -7.12
CA GLU A 64 -5.85 -4.13 -8.31
C GLU A 64 -5.12 -3.61 -9.54
N PHE A 65 -4.50 -4.52 -10.27
CA PHE A 65 -3.74 -4.28 -11.49
C PHE A 65 -4.47 -4.98 -12.63
N ILE A 66 -5.18 -4.22 -13.45
CA ILE A 66 -5.97 -4.75 -14.57
C ILE A 66 -5.04 -4.99 -15.77
N ASP A 67 -4.24 -3.98 -16.08
CA ASP A 67 -3.18 -4.02 -17.10
C ASP A 67 -2.11 -2.96 -16.76
N THR A 68 -1.20 -2.71 -17.70
CA THR A 68 -0.08 -1.78 -17.49
C THR A 68 -0.47 -0.31 -17.38
N GLU A 69 -1.65 0.09 -17.88
CA GLU A 69 -2.17 1.47 -17.82
C GLU A 69 -3.34 1.61 -16.84
N ASN A 70 -3.95 0.51 -16.41
CA ASN A 70 -5.14 0.49 -15.56
C ASN A 70 -4.84 -0.15 -14.20
N VAL A 71 -4.53 0.69 -13.21
CA VAL A 71 -4.26 0.27 -11.83
C VAL A 71 -5.14 1.06 -10.86
N HIS A 72 -5.75 0.33 -9.93
CA HIS A 72 -6.45 0.87 -8.77
C HIS A 72 -5.56 0.70 -7.53
N PRO A 73 -4.82 1.74 -7.14
CA PRO A 73 -3.77 1.63 -6.12
C PRO A 73 -4.31 1.59 -4.68
N LEU A 74 -5.59 1.93 -4.49
CA LEU A 74 -6.25 2.07 -3.19
C LEU A 74 -7.63 1.42 -3.23
N LEU A 75 -7.70 0.18 -2.78
CA LEU A 75 -8.94 -0.55 -2.55
C LEU A 75 -9.27 -0.56 -1.05
N PHE A 76 -10.54 -0.37 -0.71
CA PHE A 76 -11.04 -0.33 0.67
C PHE A 76 -12.27 -1.20 0.84
N LEU A 77 -12.54 -1.61 2.08
CA LEU A 77 -13.77 -2.32 2.44
C LEU A 77 -14.81 -1.37 3.04
N ASP A 78 -16.04 -1.46 2.56
CA ASP A 78 -17.18 -0.78 3.18
C ASP A 78 -17.65 -1.53 4.45
N ALA A 79 -18.63 -0.97 5.16
CA ALA A 79 -19.19 -1.58 6.38
C ALA A 79 -19.87 -2.95 6.15
N ARG A 80 -20.16 -3.32 4.90
CA ARG A 80 -20.71 -4.63 4.50
C ARG A 80 -19.62 -5.58 3.99
N GLY A 81 -18.36 -5.16 3.96
CA GLY A 81 -17.23 -5.94 3.45
C GLY A 81 -17.08 -5.90 1.93
N ASN A 82 -17.77 -5.01 1.22
CA ASN A 82 -17.59 -4.88 -0.24
C ASN A 82 -16.37 -4.02 -0.55
N ILE A 83 -15.61 -4.43 -1.57
CA ILE A 83 -14.47 -3.67 -2.07
C ILE A 83 -14.94 -2.48 -2.90
N PHE A 84 -14.38 -1.31 -2.64
CA PHE A 84 -14.51 -0.12 -3.48
C PHE A 84 -13.17 0.58 -3.69
N LYS A 85 -13.07 1.33 -4.79
CA LYS A 85 -11.85 2.00 -5.25
C LYS A 85 -11.85 3.47 -4.85
N VAL A 86 -10.70 4.01 -4.49
CA VAL A 86 -10.54 5.40 -4.04
C VAL A 86 -9.44 6.10 -4.83
N SER A 87 -9.70 7.35 -5.23
CA SER A 87 -8.69 8.23 -5.83
C SER A 87 -7.72 8.75 -4.75
N PRO A 88 -6.40 8.60 -4.92
CA PRO A 88 -5.43 9.27 -4.07
C PRO A 88 -5.63 10.79 -4.15
N ASN A 89 -5.61 11.46 -2.99
CA ASN A 89 -5.65 12.92 -2.95
C ASN A 89 -4.41 13.42 -2.17
N PRO A 90 -3.31 13.75 -2.88
CA PRO A 90 -2.07 14.20 -2.24
C PRO A 90 -2.25 15.46 -1.39
N THR A 91 -3.14 16.36 -1.81
CA THR A 91 -3.46 17.60 -1.08
C THR A 91 -4.13 17.27 0.26
N ALA A 92 -5.09 16.35 0.27
CA ALA A 92 -5.73 15.88 1.49
C ALA A 92 -4.73 15.14 2.38
N MET A 93 -3.87 14.28 1.81
CA MET A 93 -2.84 13.54 2.55
C MET A 93 -1.85 14.50 3.23
N ASN A 94 -1.35 15.50 2.51
CA ASN A 94 -0.44 16.49 3.07
C ASN A 94 -1.09 17.29 4.20
N TRP A 95 -2.38 17.62 4.08
CA TRP A 95 -3.12 18.26 5.16
C TRP A 95 -3.25 17.36 6.38
N VAL A 96 -3.63 16.09 6.19
CA VAL A 96 -3.74 15.09 7.26
C VAL A 96 -2.41 14.90 8.00
N LEU A 97 -1.30 14.75 7.27
CA LEU A 97 0.04 14.53 7.84
C LEU A 97 0.53 15.72 8.69
N ASN A 98 0.09 16.94 8.35
CA ASN A 98 0.45 18.17 9.06
C ASN A 98 -0.50 18.50 10.22
N LEU A 99 -1.56 17.72 10.47
CA LEU A 99 -2.44 17.96 11.61
C LEU A 99 -1.77 17.49 12.91
N PRO A 100 -1.78 18.30 13.99
CA PRO A 100 -1.24 17.91 15.31
C PRO A 100 -1.93 16.66 15.88
N ILE A 101 -3.13 16.36 15.39
CA ILE A 101 -4.03 15.28 15.80
C ILE A 101 -3.47 13.90 15.37
N LEU A 102 -2.59 13.83 14.37
CA LEU A 102 -1.96 12.57 13.94
C LEU A 102 -1.05 11.96 15.02
N LYS A 103 -0.68 12.75 16.03
CA LYS A 103 0.07 12.32 17.22
C LYS A 103 -0.80 11.57 18.25
N ASN A 104 -2.11 11.53 18.07
CA ASN A 104 -3.05 10.90 19.00
C ASN A 104 -3.89 9.86 18.25
N ASP A 105 -3.70 8.58 18.58
CA ASP A 105 -4.24 7.43 17.81
C ASP A 105 -5.78 7.41 17.69
N TYR A 106 -6.47 8.13 18.57
CA TYR A 106 -7.93 8.13 18.69
C TYR A 106 -8.70 8.76 17.52
N PHE A 107 -8.09 9.70 16.77
CA PHE A 107 -8.80 10.48 15.74
C PHE A 107 -8.40 10.15 14.30
N LYS A 108 -7.38 9.30 14.11
CA LYS A 108 -6.95 8.78 12.80
C LYS A 108 -8.10 8.14 11.97
N PRO A 109 -9.07 7.39 12.56
CA PRO A 109 -10.11 6.71 11.79
C PRO A 109 -11.11 7.67 11.13
N LEU A 110 -11.46 8.78 11.80
CA LEU A 110 -12.54 9.66 11.37
C LEU A 110 -12.18 10.49 10.12
N LEU A 111 -10.90 10.87 9.97
CA LEU A 111 -10.45 11.65 8.82
C LEU A 111 -10.52 10.85 7.51
N MET A 112 -10.12 9.57 7.56
CA MET A 112 -10.10 8.70 6.38
C MET A 112 -11.49 8.15 6.05
N LEU A 113 -12.45 8.16 6.98
CA LEU A 113 -13.83 7.71 6.72
C LEU A 113 -14.62 8.63 5.76
N THR A 114 -14.12 9.83 5.46
CA THR A 114 -14.71 10.70 4.41
C THR A 114 -14.49 10.16 2.98
N ASN A 115 -13.78 9.03 2.83
CA ASN A 115 -13.45 8.34 1.58
C ASN A 115 -14.63 8.01 0.65
N SER A 116 -15.90 8.00 1.11
CA SER A 116 -17.04 7.73 0.22
C SER A 116 -17.26 8.80 -0.84
N LEU A 117 -16.73 10.02 -0.65
CA LEU A 117 -16.75 11.09 -1.67
C LEU A 117 -15.57 11.00 -2.65
N LEU A 118 -14.62 10.09 -2.40
CA LEU A 118 -13.42 9.86 -3.24
C LEU A 118 -13.50 8.55 -4.02
N LYS A 119 -14.70 7.94 -4.08
CA LYS A 119 -14.94 6.75 -4.90
C LYS A 119 -14.66 7.07 -6.36
N THR A 120 -13.90 6.21 -7.02
CA THR A 120 -13.57 6.37 -8.43
C THR A 120 -13.52 5.02 -9.12
N GLU A 121 -14.03 4.96 -10.35
CA GLU A 121 -13.79 3.81 -11.24
C GLU A 121 -12.65 4.07 -12.23
N LYS A 122 -12.04 5.26 -12.18
CA LYS A 122 -10.90 5.60 -13.05
C LYS A 122 -9.62 4.96 -12.50
N SER A 123 -8.75 4.52 -13.41
CA SER A 123 -7.35 4.22 -13.08
C SER A 123 -6.68 5.44 -12.44
N GLN A 124 -5.76 5.21 -11.52
CA GLN A 124 -5.02 6.26 -10.79
C GLN A 124 -3.51 5.95 -10.70
N ALA A 125 -3.08 4.93 -11.43
CA ALA A 125 -1.70 4.48 -11.47
C ALA A 125 -1.48 3.61 -12.72
N ARG A 126 -0.21 3.32 -13.00
CA ARG A 126 0.27 2.50 -14.10
C ARG A 126 1.48 1.67 -13.68
N LEU A 127 1.76 0.59 -14.40
CA LEU A 127 2.93 -0.25 -14.18
C LEU A 127 4.03 0.06 -15.20
N ARG A 128 5.26 0.20 -14.73
CA ARG A 128 6.46 0.32 -15.57
C ARG A 128 7.57 -0.55 -15.01
N MET A 129 8.47 -1.00 -15.87
CA MET A 129 9.74 -1.54 -15.41
C MET A 129 10.63 -0.37 -15.01
N MET A 130 11.03 -0.31 -13.75
CA MET A 130 11.86 0.76 -13.19
C MET A 130 13.07 0.16 -12.50
N GLU A 131 14.19 0.87 -12.53
CA GLU A 131 15.38 0.50 -11.76
C GLU A 131 15.29 1.08 -10.35
N TYR A 132 15.48 0.22 -9.35
CA TYR A 132 15.64 0.62 -7.96
C TYR A 132 16.70 -0.26 -7.30
N ARG A 133 17.68 0.36 -6.62
CA ARG A 133 18.81 -0.33 -5.97
C ARG A 133 19.56 -1.31 -6.90
N GLY A 134 19.71 -0.92 -8.17
CA GLY A 134 20.46 -1.70 -9.17
C GLY A 134 19.70 -2.88 -9.78
N GLN A 135 18.40 -3.04 -9.49
CA GLN A 135 17.55 -4.08 -10.06
C GLN A 135 16.36 -3.47 -10.81
N VAL A 136 16.02 -4.03 -11.97
CA VAL A 136 14.86 -3.61 -12.78
C VAL A 136 13.67 -4.50 -12.45
N SER A 137 12.60 -3.92 -11.89
CA SER A 137 11.40 -4.66 -11.47
C SER A 137 10.12 -3.90 -11.80
N ALA A 138 9.01 -4.61 -11.91
CA ALA A 138 7.69 -4.01 -12.12
C ALA A 138 7.35 -3.09 -10.94
N THR A 139 7.01 -1.86 -11.27
CA THR A 139 6.79 -0.78 -10.29
C THR A 139 5.50 -0.06 -10.61
N MET A 140 4.66 0.11 -9.60
CA MET A 140 3.45 0.92 -9.69
C MET A 140 3.81 2.40 -9.52
N ILE A 141 3.37 3.23 -10.46
CA ILE A 141 3.57 4.68 -10.46
C ILE A 141 2.18 5.33 -10.43
N TYR A 142 1.93 6.17 -9.43
CA TYR A 142 0.71 6.98 -9.37
C TYR A 142 0.66 7.98 -10.55
N ASP A 143 -0.55 8.27 -11.01
CA ASP A 143 -0.79 9.27 -12.07
C ASP A 143 -0.58 10.72 -11.60
#